data_AF-A0A4R6EJU4-F1
#
_entry.id   AF-A0A4R6EJU4-F1
#
_cell.length_a   1.000
_cell.length_b   1.000
_cell.length_c   1.000
_cell.angle_alpha   90.00
_cell.angle_beta   90.00
_cell.angle_gamma   90.00
#
_symmetry.space_group_name_H-M   'P 1'
#
loop_
_entity.id
_entity.type
_entity.pdbx_description
1 polymer ?
#
loop_
_entity_poly.entity_id
_entity_poly.type
_entity_poly.pdbx_seq_one_letter_code
_entity_poly.pdbx_strand_id
1 'polypeptide(L)' 'MCYGDPDQLLAQLLHAAPPATGSNGHTAEDDFAHFCAYSGLSEDIAGHSAFAWARCAYISAWRPRGTP' A
#
# COMPACT_ATOMS: atom_id res chain seq x y z
N MET A 1 -18.02 2.66 -1.63
CA MET A 1 -17.15 2.33 -0.48
C MET A 1 -17.25 3.48 0.52
N CYS A 2 -17.69 3.22 1.75
CA CYS A 2 -17.95 4.26 2.77
C CYS A 2 -16.68 4.75 3.51
N TYR A 3 -15.49 4.37 3.04
CA TYR A 3 -14.21 4.63 3.72
C TYR A 3 -13.53 5.96 3.31
N GLY A 4 -14.17 6.78 2.47
CA GLY A 4 -13.62 8.06 2.04
C GLY A 4 -12.60 7.96 0.90
N ASP A 5 -11.64 8.88 0.89
CA ASP A 5 -10.59 9.00 -0.13
C ASP A 5 -9.39 8.08 0.22
N PRO A 6 -9.01 7.14 -0.67
CA PRO A 6 -7.96 6.16 -0.39
C PRO A 6 -6.57 6.80 -0.22
N ASP A 7 -6.28 7.90 -0.90
CA ASP A 7 -5.01 8.61 -0.76
C ASP A 7 -4.93 9.33 0.58
N GLN A 8 -6.02 9.93 1.03
CA GLN A 8 -6.12 10.55 2.35
C GLN A 8 -5.95 9.50 3.47
N LEU A 9 -6.56 8.32 3.30
CA LEU A 9 -6.41 7.21 4.26
C LEU A 9 -4.98 6.69 4.29
N LEU A 10 -4.34 6.54 3.13
CA LEU A 10 -2.93 6.13 3.03
C LEU A 10 -2.01 7.16 3.72
N ALA A 11 -2.23 8.45 3.49
CA ALA A 11 -1.47 9.51 4.15
C ALA A 11 -1.60 9.44 5.68
N GLN A 12 -2.79 9.15 6.21
CA GLN A 12 -3.01 8.96 7.64
C GLN A 12 -2.27 7.72 8.18
N LEU A 13 -2.29 6.61 7.44
CA LEU A 13 -1.58 5.38 7.83
C LEU A 13 -0.06 5.59 7.89
N LEU A 14 0.50 6.29 6.90
CA LEU A 14 1.93 6.63 6.84
C LEU A 14 2.33 7.64 7.92
N HIS A 15 1.45 8.57 8.28
CA HIS A 15 1.69 9.50 9.38
C HIS A 15 1.63 8.80 10.75
N ALA A 16 0.68 7.89 10.94
CA ALA A 16 0.46 7.18 12.20
C ALA A 16 1.57 6.18 12.53
N ALA A 17 2.22 5.58 11.52
CA ALA A 17 3.57 5.10 11.71
C ALA A 17 4.37 5.17 10.41
N PRO A 18 5.52 5.84 10.43
CA PRO A 18 6.36 5.98 9.24
C PRO A 18 6.77 4.60 8.71
N PRO A 19 6.93 4.45 7.39
CA PRO A 19 7.27 3.18 6.77
C PRO A 19 8.57 2.66 7.38
N ALA A 20 8.45 1.58 8.15
CA ALA A 20 9.60 0.83 8.60
C ALA A 20 10.24 0.21 7.36
N THR A 21 11.56 0.30 7.25
CA THR A 21 12.29 -0.42 6.21
C THR A 21 12.22 -1.92 6.54
N GLY A 22 11.75 -2.73 5.60
CA GLY A 22 11.66 -4.18 5.74
C GLY A 22 13.04 -4.82 5.87
N SER A 23 13.08 -6.13 6.11
CA SER A 23 14.33 -6.89 6.35
C SER A 23 15.33 -6.85 5.17
N ASN A 24 14.89 -6.44 3.99
CA ASN A 24 15.64 -6.28 2.75
C ASN A 24 15.99 -4.81 2.42
N GLY A 25 15.62 -3.86 3.29
CA GLY A 25 15.83 -2.43 3.03
C GLY A 25 14.79 -1.81 2.09
N HIS A 26 13.72 -2.52 1.73
CA HIS A 26 12.63 -1.99 0.94
C HIS A 26 11.53 -1.38 1.81
N THR A 27 10.85 -0.37 1.30
CA THR A 27 9.63 0.17 1.91
C THR A 27 8.40 -0.61 1.42
N ALA A 28 7.27 -0.45 2.12
CA ALA A 28 5.98 -0.98 1.68
C ALA A 28 5.60 -0.52 0.26
N GLU A 29 6.01 0.69 -0.12
CA GLU A 29 5.79 1.27 -1.45
C GLU A 29 6.64 0.58 -2.51
N ASP A 30 7.90 0.28 -2.20
CA ASP A 30 8.79 -0.45 -3.12
C ASP A 30 8.28 -1.87 -3.38
N ASP A 31 7.84 -2.57 -2.33
CA ASP A 31 7.28 -3.91 -2.45
C ASP A 31 5.92 -3.89 -3.18
N PHE A 32 5.11 -2.85 -2.99
CA PHE A 32 3.88 -2.65 -3.77
C PHE A 32 4.18 -2.41 -5.25
N ALA A 33 5.18 -1.58 -5.57
CA ALA A 33 5.61 -1.34 -6.94
C ALA A 33 6.14 -2.64 -7.60
N HIS A 34 6.88 -3.45 -6.84
CA HIS A 34 7.33 -4.77 -7.30
C HIS A 34 6.15 -5.71 -7.56
N PHE A 35 5.17 -5.74 -6.65
CA PHE A 35 3.93 -6.51 -6.83
C PHE A 35 3.17 -6.10 -8.09
N CYS A 36 3.05 -4.79 -8.35
CA CYS A 36 2.42 -4.26 -9.56
C CYS A 36 3.15 -4.71 -10.83
N ALA A 37 4.48 -4.58 -10.85
CA ALA A 37 5.29 -5.04 -11.97
C ALA A 37 5.20 -6.56 -12.21
N TYR A 38 5.14 -7.35 -11.14
CA TYR A 38 5.04 -8.80 -11.20
C TYR A 38 3.65 -9.29 -11.63
N SER A 39 2.58 -8.71 -11.08
CA SER A 39 1.19 -9.12 -11.34
C SER A 39 0.60 -8.50 -12.61
N GLY A 40 1.23 -7.45 -13.15
CA GLY A 40 0.69 -6.63 -14.21
C GLY A 40 -0.38 -5.63 -13.73
N LEU A 41 -0.60 -5.50 -12.42
CA LEU A 41 -1.51 -4.49 -11.89
C LEU A 41 -0.98 -3.09 -12.23
N SER A 42 -1.81 -2.30 -12.89
CA SER A 42 -1.53 -0.90 -13.22
C SER A 42 -2.82 -0.09 -13.15
N GLU A 43 -2.66 1.23 -13.03
CA GLU A 43 -3.79 2.15 -13.00
C GLU A 43 -4.60 2.12 -14.31
N ASP A 44 -3.94 1.94 -15.46
CA ASP A 44 -4.60 1.83 -16.76
C ASP A 44 -5.55 0.62 -16.84
N ILE A 45 -5.21 -0.48 -16.16
CA ILE A 45 -6.00 -1.72 -16.18
C ILE A 45 -7.09 -1.69 -15.11
N ALA A 46 -6.75 -1.26 -13.88
CA ALA A 46 -7.67 -1.31 -12.75
C ALA A 46 -8.58 -0.07 -12.65
N GLY A 47 -8.16 1.06 -13.23
CA GLY A 47 -8.72 2.38 -12.99
C GLY A 47 -8.22 3.00 -11.68
N HIS A 48 -8.18 4.33 -11.66
CA HIS A 48 -7.63 5.14 -10.57
C HIS A 48 -8.11 4.69 -9.17
N SER A 49 -9.43 4.64 -8.96
CA SER A 49 -9.98 4.31 -7.64
C SER A 49 -9.62 2.90 -7.17
N ALA A 50 -9.64 1.90 -8.05
CA ALA A 50 -9.31 0.53 -7.67
C ALA A 50 -7.82 0.38 -7.37
N PHE A 51 -6.97 1.04 -8.15
CA PHE A 51 -5.53 1.06 -7.93
C PHE A 51 -5.16 1.74 -6.61
N ALA A 52 -5.75 2.89 -6.31
CA ALA A 52 -5.54 3.61 -5.06
C ALA A 52 -5.98 2.78 -3.84
N TRP A 53 -7.14 2.10 -3.92
CA TRP A 53 -7.58 1.18 -2.87
C TRP A 53 -6.66 -0.03 -2.71
N ALA A 54 -6.15 -0.60 -3.81
CA ALA A 54 -5.20 -1.71 -3.77
C ALA A 54 -3.89 -1.30 -3.07
N ARG A 55 -3.35 -0.13 -3.41
CA ARG A 55 -2.16 0.44 -2.76
C ARG A 55 -2.38 0.66 -1.27
N CYS A 56 -3.47 1.32 -0.89
CA CYS A 56 -3.81 1.58 0.51
C CYS A 56 -3.95 0.27 1.30
N ALA A 57 -4.66 -0.72 0.75
CA ALA A 57 -4.85 -2.01 1.39
C ALA A 57 -3.53 -2.78 1.56
N TYR A 58 -2.71 -2.83 0.50
CA TYR A 58 -1.41 -3.51 0.53
C TYR A 58 -0.51 -2.95 1.62
N ILE A 59 -0.34 -1.62 1.64
CA ILE A 59 0.53 -0.94 2.62
C ILE A 59 -0.01 -1.11 4.05
N SER A 60 -1.33 -1.11 4.23
CA SER A 60 -1.95 -1.37 5.54
C SER A 60 -1.64 -2.78 6.07
N ALA A 61 -1.56 -3.77 5.17
CA ALA A 61 -1.31 -5.16 5.48
C ALA A 61 0.18 -5.52 5.54
N TRP A 62 1.04 -4.72 4.91
CA TRP A 62 2.49 -4.97 4.80
C TRP A 62 3.22 -4.87 6.14
N ARG A 63 2.66 -4.19 7.14
CA ARG A 63 3.27 -4.16 8.47
C ARG A 63 3.38 -5.58 9.02
N PRO A 64 4.55 -5.99 9.53
CA PRO A 64 4.65 -7.26 10.23
C PRO A 64 3.63 -7.22 11.37
N ARG A 65 2.72 -8.21 11.39
CA ARG A 65 1.88 -8.45 12.57
C ARG A 65 2.87 -8.56 13.72
N GLY A 66 2.83 -7.60 14.64
CA GLY A 66 3.53 -7.75 15.92
C GLY A 66 3.14 -9.13 16.43
N THR A 67 4.11 -10.03 16.55
CA THR A 67 3.92 -11.25 17.31
C THR A 67 3.40 -10.85 18.68
N PRO A 68 2.36 -11.55 19.20
CA PRO A 68 1.71 -11.20 20.45
C PRO A 68 2.69 -11.11 21.63
#